data_AF-A0A6P7G2D1-F1
#
_entry.id   AF-A0A6P7G2D1-F1
#
_cell.length_a   1.000
_cell.length_b   1.000
_cell.length_c   1.000
_cell.angle_alpha   90.00
_cell.angle_beta   90.00
_cell.angle_gamma   90.00
#
_symmetry.space_group_name_H-M   'P 1'
#
loop_
_entity.id
_entity.type
_entity.pdbx_description
1 polymer ?
#
loop_
_entity_poly.entity_id
_entity_poly.type
_entity_poly.pdbx_seq_one_letter_code
_entity_poly.pdbx_strand_id
1 'polypeptide(L)'
;MLDLANRFLGVIISKALGEQKPIKDSKQFLFHSVAVAHHLYVAWYSCTQVDLKDVTEPKIIIMVKYAPAYFTTWNFALQLCYFTLSAWCDLQNALPTKHERLSDILKIKSYIYTTFVFASGIFVTTLFWGLYHTDSEYIFPQVCQNFFPAMLNHSVHTVIFVFLVIEALYVDHPWYDLKLSVASFTIYFIIYHVV
;
A
#
# COMPACT_ATOMS: atom_id res chain seq x y z
N MET A 1 -15.73 -1.88 17.95
CA MET A 1 -15.48 -2.57 16.67
C MET A 1 -16.67 -2.51 15.71
N LEU A 2 -17.90 -2.85 16.14
CA LEU A 2 -19.09 -2.75 15.26
C LEU A 2 -19.36 -1.34 14.70
N ASP A 3 -19.15 -0.28 15.48
CA ASP A 3 -19.41 1.10 15.03
C ASP A 3 -18.46 1.55 13.90
N LEU A 4 -17.20 1.11 13.93
CA LEU A 4 -16.23 1.41 12.88
C LEU A 4 -16.54 0.64 11.59
N ALA A 5 -16.91 -0.64 11.71
CA ALA A 5 -17.33 -1.47 10.58
C ALA A 5 -18.62 -0.93 9.94
N ASN A 6 -19.59 -0.49 10.75
CA ASN A 6 -20.83 0.10 10.25
C ASN A 6 -20.61 1.46 9.58
N ARG A 7 -19.70 2.30 10.10
CA ARG A 7 -19.26 3.53 9.42
C ARG A 7 -18.54 3.23 8.10
N PHE A 8 -17.67 2.22 8.09
CA PHE A 8 -16.95 1.80 6.88
C PHE A 8 -17.92 1.30 5.80
N LEU A 9 -18.86 0.43 6.17
CA LEU A 9 -19.94 -0.04 5.29
C LEU A 9 -20.85 1.11 4.85
N GLY A 10 -21.19 2.02 5.75
CA GLY A 10 -21.99 3.21 5.44
C GLY A 10 -21.34 4.12 4.41
N VAL A 11 -20.01 4.32 4.48
CA VAL A 11 -19.25 5.09 3.48
C VAL A 11 -19.18 4.34 2.15
N ILE A 12 -18.98 3.02 2.16
CA ILE A 12 -18.99 2.21 0.93
C ILE A 12 -20.36 2.29 0.24
N ILE A 13 -21.44 2.18 1.01
CA ILE A 13 -22.81 2.25 0.52
C ILE A 13 -23.12 3.66 0.00
N SER A 14 -22.75 4.72 0.73
CA SER A 14 -23.00 6.10 0.26
C SER A 14 -22.24 6.42 -1.02
N LYS A 15 -21.00 5.90 -1.16
CA LYS A 15 -20.23 5.99 -2.41
C LYS A 15 -20.87 5.20 -3.54
N ALA A 16 -21.41 4.01 -3.27
CA ALA A 16 -22.14 3.22 -4.26
C ALA A 16 -23.45 3.90 -4.72
N LEU A 17 -24.04 4.74 -3.87
CA LEU A 17 -25.26 5.51 -4.16
C LEU A 17 -24.99 6.89 -4.81
N GLY A 18 -23.73 7.26 -5.03
CA GLY A 18 -23.35 8.49 -5.73
C GLY A 18 -23.50 9.78 -4.89
N GLU A 19 -23.73 9.68 -3.58
CA GLU A 19 -23.81 10.84 -2.69
C GLU A 19 -22.41 11.26 -2.24
N GLN A 20 -21.86 12.34 -2.83
CA GLN A 20 -20.52 12.81 -2.49
C GLN A 20 -20.43 14.29 -2.13
N LYS A 21 -19.68 14.57 -1.06
CA LYS A 21 -19.15 15.90 -0.74
C LYS A 21 -17.65 15.93 -1.07
N PRO A 22 -17.18 16.83 -1.94
CA PRO A 22 -15.75 16.97 -2.22
C PRO A 22 -15.00 17.39 -0.95
N ILE A 23 -13.98 16.62 -0.57
CA ILE A 23 -13.04 17.02 0.48
C ILE A 23 -12.06 18.03 -0.13
N LYS A 24 -11.83 19.14 0.58
CA LYS A 24 -10.93 20.23 0.15
C LYS A 24 -9.50 19.74 -0.13
N ASP A 25 -8.99 20.09 -1.31
CA ASP A 25 -7.69 19.71 -1.91
C ASP A 25 -6.48 19.67 -0.93
N SER A 26 -6.37 20.62 0.00
CA SER A 26 -5.21 20.71 0.92
C SER A 26 -5.02 19.53 1.88
N LYS A 27 -6.09 18.84 2.29
CA LYS A 27 -5.99 17.72 3.25
C LYS A 27 -5.51 16.43 2.58
N GLN A 28 -5.92 16.21 1.33
CA GLN A 28 -5.46 15.07 0.53
C GLN A 28 -3.98 15.19 0.22
N PHE A 29 -3.53 16.39 -0.18
CA PHE A 29 -2.11 16.62 -0.45
C PHE A 29 -1.23 16.31 0.77
N LEU A 30 -1.63 16.78 1.96
CA LEU A 30 -0.90 16.49 3.20
C LEU A 30 -0.87 14.99 3.50
N PHE A 31 -2.01 14.32 3.39
CA PHE A 31 -2.11 12.88 3.62
C PHE A 31 -1.18 12.08 2.69
N HIS A 32 -1.25 12.31 1.38
CA HIS A 32 -0.38 11.63 0.43
C HIS A 32 1.09 11.98 0.64
N SER A 33 1.43 13.22 0.99
CA SER A 33 2.81 13.62 1.30
C SER A 33 3.35 12.87 2.53
N VAL A 34 2.53 12.70 3.58
CA VAL A 34 2.89 11.91 4.76
C VAL A 34 3.08 10.43 4.39
N ALA A 35 2.19 9.87 3.56
CA ALA A 35 2.32 8.50 3.09
C ALA A 35 3.62 8.30 2.29
N VAL A 36 3.96 9.22 1.38
CA VAL A 36 5.23 9.21 0.65
C VAL A 36 6.42 9.28 1.61
N ALA A 37 6.41 10.23 2.55
CA ALA A 37 7.48 10.39 3.53
C ALA A 37 7.68 9.13 4.38
N HIS A 38 6.60 8.49 4.83
CA HIS A 38 6.66 7.19 5.52
C HIS A 38 7.35 6.13 4.65
N HIS A 39 6.93 5.99 3.39
CA HIS A 39 7.49 4.95 2.52
C HIS A 39 8.98 5.17 2.24
N LEU A 40 9.37 6.42 1.98
CA LEU A 40 10.78 6.79 1.79
C LEU A 40 11.61 6.56 3.06
N TYR A 41 11.09 6.94 4.23
CA TYR A 41 11.77 6.71 5.51
C TYR A 41 11.97 5.22 5.77
N VAL A 42 10.94 4.40 5.59
CA VAL A 42 11.02 2.95 5.82
C VAL A 42 11.96 2.28 4.83
N ALA A 43 11.97 2.70 3.55
CA ALA A 43 12.92 2.20 2.56
C ALA A 43 14.36 2.57 2.93
N TRP A 44 14.60 3.83 3.28
CA TRP A 44 15.92 4.29 3.75
C TRP A 44 16.37 3.54 5.00
N TYR A 45 15.50 3.39 6.00
CA TYR A 45 15.79 2.68 7.24
C TYR A 45 16.17 1.22 6.96
N SER A 46 15.39 0.53 6.12
CA SER A 46 15.63 -0.87 5.75
C SER A 46 16.99 -1.05 5.07
N CYS A 47 17.39 -0.11 4.20
CA CYS A 47 18.64 -0.19 3.45
C CYS A 47 19.89 0.24 4.23
N THR A 48 19.74 1.00 5.33
CA THR A 48 20.88 1.66 5.98
C THR A 48 21.03 1.36 7.46
N GLN A 49 19.94 1.09 8.18
CA GLN A 49 19.94 0.92 9.64
C GLN A 49 19.83 -0.53 10.09
N VAL A 50 19.41 -1.44 9.20
CA VAL A 50 19.42 -2.87 9.48
C VAL A 50 20.85 -3.39 9.30
N ASP A 51 21.57 -3.56 10.41
CA ASP A 51 22.95 -4.08 10.37
C ASP A 51 22.96 -5.60 10.20
N LEU A 52 23.44 -6.03 9.04
CA LEU A 52 23.50 -7.43 8.64
C LEU A 52 24.94 -7.90 8.37
N LYS A 53 25.95 -7.08 8.68
CA LYS A 53 27.35 -7.33 8.27
C LYS A 53 27.93 -8.61 8.86
N ASP A 54 27.55 -8.92 10.10
CA ASP A 54 28.05 -10.08 10.85
C ASP A 54 27.01 -11.20 11.01
N VAL A 55 25.93 -11.17 10.22
CA VAL A 55 24.88 -12.19 10.27
C VAL A 55 25.36 -13.48 9.63
N THR A 56 25.46 -14.54 10.44
CA THR A 56 25.79 -15.89 9.97
C THR A 56 24.58 -16.82 9.85
N GLU A 57 23.42 -16.40 10.37
CA GLU A 57 22.20 -17.21 10.38
C GLU A 57 21.68 -17.44 8.96
N PRO A 58 21.68 -18.69 8.44
CA PRO A 58 21.29 -18.97 7.06
C PRO A 58 19.89 -18.50 6.70
N LYS A 59 18.93 -18.62 7.64
CA LYS A 59 17.56 -18.15 7.41
C LYS A 59 17.50 -16.66 7.09
N ILE A 60 18.27 -15.84 7.80
CA ILE A 60 18.29 -14.38 7.62
C ILE A 60 18.99 -14.02 6.31
N ILE A 61 20.13 -14.67 6.01
CA ILE A 61 20.87 -14.44 4.76
C ILE A 61 19.96 -14.72 3.55
N ILE A 62 19.25 -15.85 3.57
CA ILE A 62 18.29 -16.21 2.52
C ILE A 62 17.17 -15.16 2.46
N MET A 63 16.60 -14.79 3.62
CA MET A 63 15.51 -13.83 3.67
C MET A 63 15.87 -12.48 3.03
N VAL A 64 17.05 -11.95 3.37
CA VAL A 64 17.53 -10.68 2.84
C VAL A 64 17.88 -10.79 1.36
N LYS A 65 18.55 -11.87 0.95
CA LYS A 65 18.92 -12.10 -0.44
C LYS A 65 17.71 -12.11 -1.37
N TYR A 66 16.60 -12.72 -0.93
CA TYR A 66 15.37 -12.84 -1.71
C TYR A 66 14.33 -11.76 -1.38
N ALA A 67 14.63 -10.79 -0.52
CA ALA A 67 13.71 -9.71 -0.16
C ALA A 67 13.12 -8.96 -1.37
N PRO A 68 13.88 -8.66 -2.45
CA PRO A 68 13.30 -8.03 -3.65
C PRO A 68 12.23 -8.89 -4.36
N ALA A 69 12.28 -10.21 -4.21
CA ALA A 69 11.32 -11.14 -4.80
C ALA A 69 10.04 -11.28 -3.95
N TYR A 70 10.02 -10.78 -2.71
CA TYR A 70 8.83 -10.86 -1.87
C TYR A 70 7.72 -9.94 -2.36
N PHE A 71 6.50 -10.47 -2.43
CA PHE A 71 5.32 -9.70 -2.79
C PHE A 71 5.11 -8.47 -1.89
N THR A 72 5.52 -8.52 -0.61
CA THR A 72 5.56 -7.37 0.30
C THR A 72 6.35 -6.20 -0.29
N THR A 73 7.52 -6.47 -0.86
CA THR A 73 8.40 -5.45 -1.47
C THR A 73 7.76 -4.84 -2.72
N TRP A 74 7.13 -5.68 -3.56
CA TRP A 74 6.39 -5.23 -4.73
C TRP A 74 5.20 -4.35 -4.37
N ASN A 75 4.39 -4.78 -3.40
CA ASN A 75 3.28 -4.00 -2.88
C ASN A 75 3.76 -2.67 -2.27
N PHE A 76 4.86 -2.68 -1.53
CA PHE A 76 5.44 -1.47 -0.94
C PHE A 76 5.90 -0.46 -2.01
N ALA A 77 6.57 -0.94 -3.06
CA ALA A 77 6.97 -0.11 -4.19
C ALA A 77 5.75 0.43 -4.96
N LEU A 78 4.73 -0.40 -5.19
CA LEU A 78 3.48 -0.01 -5.83
C LEU A 78 2.77 1.10 -5.03
N GLN A 79 2.71 0.99 -3.70
CA GLN A 79 2.15 2.02 -2.83
C GLN A 79 2.94 3.31 -2.87
N LEU A 80 4.28 3.25 -2.84
CA LEU A 80 5.13 4.44 -2.98
C LEU A 80 4.86 5.17 -4.30
N CYS A 81 4.80 4.44 -5.42
CA CYS A 81 4.45 5.01 -6.73
C CYS A 81 3.05 5.63 -6.72
N TYR A 82 2.07 4.93 -6.14
CA TYR A 82 0.69 5.40 -6.04
C TYR A 82 0.56 6.70 -5.23
N PHE A 83 1.12 6.75 -4.02
CA PHE A 83 1.04 7.92 -3.16
C PHE A 83 1.82 9.11 -3.72
N THR A 84 2.93 8.84 -4.42
CA THR A 84 3.68 9.89 -5.14
C THR A 84 2.84 10.49 -6.26
N LEU A 85 2.22 9.64 -7.09
CA LEU A 85 1.30 10.09 -8.14
C LEU A 85 0.12 10.88 -7.55
N SER A 86 -0.40 10.42 -6.42
CA SER A 86 -1.53 11.08 -5.76
C SER A 86 -1.16 12.45 -5.19
N ALA A 87 -0.01 12.58 -4.52
CA ALA A 87 0.50 13.87 -4.06
C ALA A 87 0.72 14.84 -5.24
N TRP A 88 1.23 14.35 -6.38
CA TRP A 88 1.35 15.15 -7.59
C TRP A 88 -0.01 15.59 -8.14
N CYS A 89 -0.99 14.70 -8.23
CA CYS A 89 -2.35 15.03 -8.68
C CYS A 89 -3.02 16.08 -7.78
N ASP A 90 -2.83 15.99 -6.46
CA ASP A 90 -3.39 16.97 -5.53
C ASP A 90 -2.74 18.34 -5.69
N LEU A 91 -1.41 18.37 -5.87
CA LEU A 91 -0.69 19.60 -6.18
C LEU A 91 -1.24 20.22 -7.48
N GLN A 92 -1.42 19.42 -8.53
CA GLN A 92 -2.01 19.88 -9.80
C GLN A 92 -3.42 20.43 -9.62
N ASN A 93 -4.22 19.88 -8.71
CA ASN A 93 -5.54 20.40 -8.42
C ASN A 93 -5.52 21.76 -7.70
N ALA A 94 -4.48 22.01 -6.90
CA ALA A 94 -4.27 23.27 -6.19
C ALA A 94 -3.66 24.39 -7.07
N LEU A 95 -3.07 24.04 -8.22
CA LEU A 95 -2.48 25.01 -9.15
C LEU A 95 -3.55 25.73 -10.00
N PRO A 96 -3.35 27.02 -10.34
CA PRO A 96 -4.27 27.77 -11.19
C PRO A 96 -4.29 27.25 -12.63
N THR A 97 -3.15 26.75 -13.12
CA THR A 97 -3.01 26.12 -14.43
C THR A 97 -2.71 24.64 -14.22
N LYS A 98 -3.65 23.78 -14.61
CA LYS A 98 -3.57 22.33 -14.43
C LYS A 98 -2.89 21.66 -15.63
N HIS A 99 -2.26 20.52 -15.39
CA HIS A 99 -1.77 19.65 -16.46
C HIS A 99 -2.91 19.22 -17.41
N GLU A 100 -2.68 19.29 -18.72
CA GLU A 100 -3.71 19.04 -19.76
C GLU A 100 -4.40 17.66 -19.61
N ARG A 101 -3.64 16.64 -19.19
CA ARG A 101 -4.12 15.25 -19.04
C ARG A 101 -4.54 14.87 -17.62
N LEU A 102 -4.69 15.83 -16.71
CA LEU A 102 -4.94 15.52 -15.30
C LEU A 102 -6.17 14.62 -15.10
N SER A 103 -7.25 14.85 -15.86
CA SER A 103 -8.47 14.03 -15.80
C SER A 103 -8.20 12.55 -16.11
N ASP A 104 -7.42 12.27 -17.16
CA ASP A 104 -7.10 10.89 -17.53
C ASP A 104 -6.14 10.24 -16.52
N ILE A 105 -5.19 11.01 -15.99
CA ILE A 105 -4.29 10.55 -14.93
C ILE A 105 -5.10 10.19 -13.67
N LEU A 106 -6.11 10.98 -13.29
CA LEU A 106 -6.97 10.68 -12.13
C LEU A 106 -7.79 9.39 -12.32
N LYS A 107 -8.23 9.10 -13.54
CA LYS A 107 -8.88 7.81 -13.89
C LYS A 107 -7.89 6.66 -13.80
N ILE A 108 -6.69 6.80 -14.35
CA ILE A 108 -5.65 5.76 -14.27
C ILE A 108 -5.24 5.53 -12.82
N LYS A 109 -5.04 6.59 -12.04
CA LYS A 109 -4.75 6.55 -10.60
C LYS A 109 -5.81 5.75 -9.86
N SER A 110 -7.08 6.06 -10.08
CA SER A 110 -8.19 5.36 -9.42
C SER A 110 -8.26 3.89 -9.82
N TYR A 111 -8.06 3.58 -11.09
CA TYR A 111 -7.98 2.19 -11.56
C TYR A 111 -6.82 1.42 -10.91
N ILE A 112 -5.64 2.05 -10.82
CA ILE A 112 -4.46 1.46 -10.18
C ILE A 112 -4.76 1.17 -8.71
N TYR A 113 -5.42 2.12 -8.03
CA TYR A 113 -5.78 1.97 -6.63
C TYR A 113 -6.70 0.78 -6.38
N THR A 114 -7.86 0.77 -7.04
CA THR A 114 -8.91 -0.23 -6.81
C THR A 114 -8.49 -1.62 -7.25
N THR A 115 -7.71 -1.72 -8.34
CA THR A 115 -7.34 -3.00 -8.93
C THR A 115 -6.11 -3.62 -8.29
N PHE A 116 -5.05 -2.83 -8.04
CA PHE A 116 -3.76 -3.38 -7.62
C PHE A 116 -3.40 -3.00 -6.19
N VAL A 117 -3.40 -1.71 -5.88
CA VAL A 117 -2.83 -1.19 -4.61
C VAL A 117 -3.63 -1.69 -3.42
N PHE A 118 -4.96 -1.52 -3.45
CA PHE A 118 -5.83 -1.91 -2.35
C PHE A 118 -5.86 -3.43 -2.14
N ALA A 119 -6.03 -4.18 -3.24
CA ALA A 119 -6.08 -5.64 -3.22
C ALA A 119 -4.75 -6.24 -2.73
N SER A 120 -3.61 -5.76 -3.22
CA SER A 120 -2.28 -6.24 -2.79
C SER A 120 -2.01 -5.93 -1.33
N GLY A 121 -2.38 -4.74 -0.86
CA GLY A 121 -2.15 -4.35 0.54
C GLY A 121 -2.99 -5.15 1.54
N ILE A 122 -4.26 -5.43 1.21
CA ILE A 122 -5.09 -6.34 2.01
C ILE A 122 -4.47 -7.74 2.04
N PHE A 123 -4.08 -8.25 0.88
CA PHE A 123 -3.49 -9.59 0.77
C PHE A 123 -2.21 -9.71 1.60
N VAL A 124 -1.24 -8.81 1.41
CA VAL A 124 0.03 -8.80 2.16
C VAL A 124 -0.20 -8.71 3.66
N THR A 125 -1.08 -7.81 4.10
CA THR A 125 -1.37 -7.59 5.52
C THR A 125 -2.02 -8.82 6.15
N THR A 126 -3.05 -9.36 5.48
CA THR A 126 -3.82 -10.50 5.98
C THR A 126 -2.98 -11.75 6.01
N LEU A 127 -2.24 -12.04 4.93
CA LEU A 127 -1.38 -13.21 4.85
C LEU A 127 -0.25 -13.13 5.88
N PHE A 128 0.41 -11.98 6.00
CA PHE A 128 1.49 -11.79 6.95
C PHE A 128 1.01 -12.02 8.38
N TRP A 129 -0.01 -11.29 8.85
CA TRP A 129 -0.45 -11.45 10.23
C TRP A 129 -1.13 -12.79 10.49
N GLY A 130 -1.84 -13.35 9.52
CA GLY A 130 -2.42 -14.69 9.62
C GLY A 130 -1.35 -15.76 9.87
N LEU A 131 -0.28 -15.74 9.08
CA LEU A 131 0.85 -16.65 9.26
C LEU A 131 1.63 -16.32 10.53
N TYR A 132 1.89 -15.05 10.82
CA TYR A 132 2.68 -14.61 11.98
C TYR A 132 2.08 -15.10 13.30
N HIS A 133 0.75 -15.04 13.44
CA HIS A 133 0.05 -15.53 14.64
C HIS A 133 -0.12 -17.04 14.67
N THR A 134 -0.07 -17.72 13.52
CA THR A 134 -0.16 -19.18 13.44
C THR A 134 1.19 -19.81 13.77
N ASP A 135 2.22 -19.44 13.01
CA ASP A 135 3.62 -19.77 13.25
C ASP A 135 4.50 -18.77 12.48
N SER A 136 5.18 -17.89 13.23
CA SER A 136 6.05 -16.87 12.65
C SER A 136 7.24 -17.45 11.89
N GLU A 137 7.65 -18.70 12.14
CA GLU A 137 8.81 -19.31 11.49
C GLU A 137 8.67 -19.44 9.97
N TYR A 138 7.45 -19.40 9.42
CA TYR A 138 7.22 -19.47 7.97
C TYR A 138 7.61 -18.19 7.22
N ILE A 139 7.53 -17.03 7.87
CA ILE A 139 7.61 -15.72 7.20
C ILE A 139 8.55 -14.73 7.89
N PHE A 140 8.77 -14.89 9.20
CA PHE A 140 9.60 -14.03 10.02
C PHE A 140 10.14 -14.83 11.22
N PRO A 141 11.18 -15.66 11.01
CA PRO A 141 11.81 -16.46 12.06
C PRO A 141 12.14 -15.64 13.30
N GLN A 142 12.06 -16.25 14.50
CA GLN A 142 12.25 -15.53 15.76
C GLN A 142 13.62 -14.83 15.82
N VAL A 143 14.65 -15.44 15.23
CA VAL A 143 15.99 -14.87 15.13
C VAL A 143 16.03 -13.55 14.35
N CYS A 144 15.09 -13.29 13.44
CA CYS A 144 14.96 -12.01 12.73
C CYS A 144 14.63 -10.85 13.69
N GLN A 145 13.98 -11.09 14.83
CA GLN A 145 13.64 -10.04 15.80
C GLN A 145 14.87 -9.35 16.40
N ASN A 146 16.03 -10.01 16.35
CA ASN A 146 17.30 -9.44 16.81
C ASN A 146 17.85 -8.36 15.86
N PHE A 147 17.40 -8.34 14.60
CA PHE A 147 17.95 -7.48 13.54
C PHE A 147 16.89 -6.51 12.98
N PHE A 148 15.66 -6.99 12.86
CA PHE A 148 14.55 -6.24 12.28
C PHE A 148 13.65 -5.73 13.42
N PRO A 149 13.61 -4.41 13.65
CA PRO A 149 12.80 -3.87 14.73
C PRO A 149 11.31 -4.03 14.44
N ALA A 150 10.51 -4.19 15.50
CA ALA A 150 9.06 -4.32 15.39
C ALA A 150 8.42 -3.14 14.62
N MET A 151 8.99 -1.93 14.73
CA MET A 151 8.55 -0.77 13.96
C MET A 151 8.59 -1.03 12.45
N LEU A 152 9.69 -1.61 11.94
CA LEU A 152 9.83 -1.90 10.52
C LEU A 152 8.78 -2.92 10.07
N ASN A 153 8.57 -3.97 10.88
CA ASN A 153 7.56 -4.99 10.61
C ASN A 153 6.14 -4.39 10.54
N HIS A 154 5.75 -3.55 11.51
CA HIS A 154 4.47 -2.86 11.47
C HIS A 154 4.38 -1.85 10.32
N SER A 155 5.46 -1.18 9.96
CA SER A 155 5.48 -0.25 8.84
C SER A 155 5.12 -0.91 7.52
N VAL A 156 5.67 -2.09 7.23
CA VAL A 156 5.44 -2.79 5.95
C VAL A 156 4.23 -3.72 5.95
N HIS A 157 3.57 -3.97 7.09
CA HIS A 157 2.41 -4.87 7.18
C HIS A 157 1.16 -4.31 7.88
N THR A 158 1.25 -3.22 8.61
CA THR A 158 0.08 -2.62 9.31
C THR A 158 -0.15 -1.20 8.84
N VAL A 159 0.89 -0.36 8.91
CA VAL A 159 0.78 1.08 8.60
C VAL A 159 0.44 1.29 7.13
N ILE A 160 1.04 0.51 6.23
CA ILE A 160 0.64 0.51 4.81
C ILE A 160 -0.86 0.28 4.63
N PHE A 161 -1.45 -0.69 5.35
CA PHE A 161 -2.87 -0.99 5.25
C PHE A 161 -3.74 0.12 5.84
N VAL A 162 -3.28 0.77 6.93
CA VAL A 162 -3.95 1.95 7.48
C VAL A 162 -4.01 3.07 6.45
N PHE A 163 -2.92 3.35 5.71
CA PHE A 163 -2.94 4.33 4.62
C PHE A 163 -3.95 3.96 3.54
N LEU A 164 -4.05 2.69 3.16
CA LEU A 164 -5.04 2.22 2.20
C LEU A 164 -6.48 2.38 2.71
N VAL A 165 -6.75 2.04 3.97
CA VAL A 165 -8.10 2.25 4.54
C VAL A 165 -8.46 3.73 4.56
N ILE A 166 -7.53 4.61 4.92
CA ILE A 166 -7.74 6.06 4.88
C ILE A 166 -8.00 6.50 3.44
N GLU A 167 -7.20 6.06 2.47
CA GLU A 167 -7.41 6.38 1.04
C GLU A 167 -8.81 5.95 0.56
N ALA A 168 -9.20 4.71 0.84
CA ALA A 168 -10.52 4.19 0.48
C ALA A 168 -11.68 4.97 1.10
N LEU A 169 -11.47 5.56 2.29
CA LEU A 169 -12.48 6.36 2.97
C LEU A 169 -12.54 7.80 2.42
N TYR A 170 -11.39 8.45 2.22
CA TYR A 170 -11.31 9.89 1.95
C TYR A 170 -11.11 10.28 0.49
N VAL A 171 -10.69 9.35 -0.38
CA VAL A 171 -10.58 9.60 -1.82
C VAL A 171 -11.71 8.87 -2.54
N ASP A 172 -12.31 9.57 -3.49
CA ASP A 172 -13.29 8.94 -4.36
C ASP A 172 -12.61 8.19 -5.48
N HIS A 173 -12.88 6.90 -5.54
CA HIS A 173 -12.44 6.06 -6.64
C HIS A 173 -13.70 5.52 -7.33
N PRO A 174 -13.91 5.83 -8.62
CA PRO A 174 -14.99 5.22 -9.36
C PRO A 174 -14.84 3.70 -9.35
N TRP A 175 -15.97 3.00 -9.30
CA TRP A 175 -15.99 1.56 -9.45
C TRP A 175 -15.61 1.19 -10.87
N TYR A 176 -14.66 0.26 -11.00
CA TYR A 176 -14.27 -0.30 -12.29
C TYR A 176 -14.90 -1.67 -12.50
N ASP A 177 -15.00 -2.09 -13.77
CA ASP A 177 -15.52 -3.40 -14.11
C ASP A 177 -14.74 -4.50 -13.39
N LEU A 178 -15.47 -5.37 -12.68
CA LEU A 178 -14.87 -6.42 -11.86
C LEU A 178 -14.09 -7.43 -12.71
N LYS A 179 -14.60 -7.78 -13.90
CA LYS A 179 -13.92 -8.75 -14.77
C LYS A 179 -12.60 -8.20 -15.27
N LEU A 180 -12.58 -6.93 -15.69
CA LEU A 180 -11.36 -6.24 -16.09
C LEU A 180 -10.35 -6.13 -14.95
N SER A 181 -10.83 -5.78 -13.75
CA SER A 181 -9.99 -5.66 -12.56
C SER A 181 -9.38 -7.02 -12.18
N VAL A 182 -10.18 -8.08 -12.15
CA VAL A 182 -9.72 -9.46 -11.90
C VAL A 182 -8.75 -9.93 -12.97
N ALA A 183 -9.05 -9.71 -14.25
CA ALA A 183 -8.15 -10.08 -15.34
C ALA A 183 -6.79 -9.37 -15.23
N SER A 184 -6.81 -8.07 -14.94
CA SER A 184 -5.59 -7.27 -14.79
C SER A 184 -4.77 -7.68 -13.57
N PHE A 185 -5.43 -7.93 -12.44
CA PHE A 185 -4.78 -8.43 -11.24
C PHE A 185 -4.20 -9.84 -11.47
N THR A 186 -4.89 -10.69 -12.22
CA THR A 186 -4.39 -12.03 -12.60
C THR A 186 -3.12 -11.92 -13.45
N ILE A 187 -3.10 -11.03 -14.45
CA ILE A 187 -1.90 -10.77 -15.27
C ILE A 187 -0.76 -10.27 -14.39
N TYR A 188 -1.03 -9.34 -13.46
CA TYR A 188 -0.03 -8.86 -12.50
C TYR A 188 0.55 -9.99 -11.64
N PHE A 189 -0.28 -10.92 -11.15
CA PHE A 189 0.19 -12.09 -10.43
C PHE A 189 1.01 -13.04 -11.30
N ILE A 190 0.64 -13.25 -12.57
CA ILE A 190 1.42 -14.07 -13.50
C ILE A 190 2.80 -13.44 -13.72
N ILE A 191 2.87 -12.11 -13.92
CA ILE A 191 4.15 -11.39 -14.05
C ILE A 191 5.00 -11.59 -12.80
N TYR A 192 4.41 -11.41 -11.61
CA TYR A 192 5.11 -11.63 -10.34
C TYR A 192 5.67 -13.05 -10.21
N HIS A 193 4.98 -14.08 -10.72
CA HIS A 193 5.46 -15.47 -10.64
C HIS A 193 6.63 -15.78 -11.57
N VAL A 194 6.88 -14.96 -12.60
CA VAL A 194 7.92 -15.19 -13.61
C VAL A 194 9.22 -14.44 -13.27
N VAL A 195 9.16 -13.47 -12.35
CA VAL A 195 10.31 -12.67 -11.89
C VAL A 195 10.90 -13.26 -10.62
#